data_AF-A0A096MH71-F1
#
_entry.id   AF-A0A096MH71-F1
#
_cell.length_a   1.000
_cell.length_b   1.000
_cell.length_c   1.000
_cell.angle_alpha   90.00
_cell.angle_beta   90.00
_cell.angle_gamma   90.00
#
_symmetry.space_group_name_H-M   'P 1'
#
loop_
_entity.id
_entity.type
_entity.pdbx_description
1 polymer ?
#
loop_
_entity_poly.entity_id
_entity_poly.type
_entity_poly.pdbx_seq_one_letter_code
_entity_poly.pdbx_strand_id
1 'polypeptide(L)'
;LSDGASPVTLPTDSSHSGSIRKGCDPFAQTQRSKLQHRRARINQQINKEMRMRAGAENLFRATTNNKVKETVALELSFVNSNLQLLKEELEELNSNMEVYQTDSDAISVPMIPLGLKETKEVDFTVPIQNFHILNVHYKLTSSYYRRHIKLLYVVCQAMRTPSRSQAGLELLMEYYNQLYYLDQRFFSSHRNLGVHFHWYDSLTGVPSSQRALAFEKGSVLFNIGALHTQIGARQDRAATAGIDKAVDAFQRAAGAFNYLKENFSNAPSLDMSALSLSMLVRLMVAQVQECVFERITITTRDTKFTSQLQLAQEAAQVSDVYSLVHQTMTQPLMKDYVPFSWASMVQVKSEHFRALSHYYAAAALCDHTVSFDGEECDKESDKAFLKFYVNIASGQTLSQILQDPEKRRKLGKAHLRRAVMRHEEAMRVHSLCKILRKMDILQDVLCQTHKRSLEKYLELDREDDFDETAEAPEIQAHTQQKPDITPPSFTTVQVSDIFQRLGPLSVFCSRAHWGPPRVIRLQKREGGMGLTLRGDSPVLVAGVVPGGCAEEAGLREGDYIVAVDGQDCKWAKHGEVVLMLTSSSDREVEISVVTL
;
A
#
# COMPACT_ATOMS: atom_id res chain seq x y z
N LEU A 1 33.23 28.69 -19.53
CA LEU A 1 32.29 29.84 -19.47
C LEU A 1 31.15 29.43 -18.57
N SER A 2 31.17 29.98 -17.37
CA SER A 2 30.23 29.80 -16.27
C SER A 2 28.89 30.45 -16.60
N ASP A 3 27.79 29.74 -16.37
CA ASP A 3 26.51 30.38 -16.07
C ASP A 3 25.86 29.65 -14.89
N GLY A 4 25.90 30.31 -13.74
CA GLY A 4 25.30 29.85 -12.49
C GLY A 4 23.82 30.19 -12.46
N ALA A 5 22.98 29.16 -12.42
CA ALA A 5 21.58 29.31 -12.02
C ALA A 5 21.51 29.37 -10.49
N SER A 6 21.19 30.54 -9.95
CA SER A 6 20.95 30.76 -8.52
C SER A 6 19.67 30.02 -8.07
N PRO A 7 19.65 29.39 -6.89
CA PRO A 7 18.44 28.80 -6.34
C PRO A 7 17.47 29.90 -5.89
N VAL A 8 16.25 29.86 -6.43
CA VAL A 8 15.16 30.78 -6.06
C VAL A 8 14.79 30.54 -4.59
N THR A 9 15.23 31.43 -3.71
CA THR A 9 14.76 31.55 -2.33
C THR A 9 13.42 32.28 -2.34
N LEU A 10 12.38 31.65 -1.79
CA LEU A 10 11.07 32.28 -1.60
C LEU A 10 11.07 33.11 -0.31
N PRO A 11 10.43 34.30 -0.28
CA PRO A 11 10.27 35.06 0.95
C PRO A 11 9.36 34.33 1.92
N THR A 12 9.81 34.24 3.17
CA THR A 12 9.03 33.78 4.32
C THR A 12 8.11 34.91 4.79
N ASP A 13 6.86 34.92 4.32
CA ASP A 13 5.79 35.64 5.00
C ASP A 13 4.96 34.66 5.84
N SER A 14 5.13 34.79 7.14
CA SER A 14 4.43 34.08 8.20
C SER A 14 2.98 34.58 8.31
N SER A 15 2.04 33.85 7.72
CA SER A 15 0.69 33.68 8.27
C SER A 15 -0.07 32.58 7.52
N HIS A 16 -0.32 31.47 8.21
CA HIS A 16 -1.28 30.41 7.91
C HIS A 16 -1.12 29.48 6.68
N SER A 17 0.06 29.34 6.06
CA SER A 17 0.31 28.20 5.16
C SER A 17 1.08 27.09 5.88
N GLY A 18 0.43 25.95 6.15
CA GLY A 18 1.12 24.74 6.63
C GLY A 18 2.31 24.40 5.73
N SER A 19 3.47 24.13 6.34
CA SER A 19 4.69 23.76 5.61
C SER A 19 4.45 22.46 4.83
N ILE A 20 4.50 22.54 3.49
CA ILE A 20 4.32 21.38 2.62
C ILE A 20 5.51 20.43 2.78
N ARG A 21 5.20 19.15 2.95
CA ARG A 21 6.24 18.10 3.02
C ARG A 21 6.96 17.99 1.68
N LYS A 22 8.29 17.92 1.74
CA LYS A 22 9.14 17.77 0.56
C LYS A 22 9.43 16.28 0.30
N GLY A 23 9.47 15.89 -0.97
CA GLY A 23 9.96 14.58 -1.39
C GLY A 23 11.47 14.47 -1.20
N CYS A 24 12.02 13.27 -1.45
CA CYS A 24 13.47 13.10 -1.52
C CYS A 24 14.06 13.87 -2.69
N ASP A 25 15.29 14.36 -2.51
CA ASP A 25 16.09 14.93 -3.59
C ASP A 25 16.20 13.91 -4.75
N PRO A 26 15.72 14.23 -5.96
CA PRO A 26 15.83 13.35 -7.13
C PRO A 26 17.27 12.98 -7.48
N PHE A 27 18.25 13.79 -7.05
CA PHE A 27 19.68 13.59 -7.29
C PHE A 27 20.39 12.81 -6.18
N ALA A 28 19.72 12.51 -5.07
CA ALA A 28 20.31 11.65 -4.04
C ALA A 28 20.53 10.24 -4.60
N GLN A 29 21.77 9.89 -4.95
CA GLN A 29 22.15 8.64 -5.64
C GLN A 29 22.22 7.41 -4.72
N THR A 30 21.24 7.23 -3.83
CA THR A 30 21.11 5.99 -3.04
C THR A 30 20.94 4.76 -3.97
N GLN A 31 21.32 3.56 -3.53
CA GLN A 31 21.09 2.32 -4.31
C GLN A 31 19.60 2.16 -4.69
N ARG A 32 18.69 2.58 -3.80
CA ARG A 32 17.24 2.54 -3.99
C ARG A 32 16.72 3.55 -5.03
N SER A 33 17.27 4.76 -5.06
CA SER A 33 16.91 5.75 -6.08
C SER A 33 17.49 5.38 -7.44
N LYS A 34 18.69 4.75 -7.50
CA LYS A 34 19.23 4.19 -8.74
C LYS A 34 18.33 3.09 -9.31
N LEU A 35 17.84 2.16 -8.46
CA LEU A 35 16.88 1.15 -8.88
C LEU A 35 15.58 1.77 -9.42
N GLN A 36 15.04 2.77 -8.72
CA GLN A 36 13.83 3.47 -9.14
C GLN A 36 14.03 4.23 -10.46
N HIS A 37 15.16 4.92 -10.65
CA HIS A 37 15.49 5.59 -11.91
C HIS A 37 15.62 4.61 -13.07
N ARG A 38 16.25 3.44 -12.84
CA ARG A 38 16.35 2.38 -13.85
C ARG A 38 14.98 1.81 -14.19
N ARG A 39 14.15 1.54 -13.19
CA ARG A 39 12.77 1.09 -13.35
C ARG A 39 11.94 2.07 -14.18
N ALA A 40 12.01 3.37 -13.87
CA ALA A 40 11.34 4.42 -14.62
C ALA A 40 11.79 4.49 -16.08
N ARG A 41 13.09 4.31 -16.35
CA ARG A 41 13.63 4.27 -17.71
C ARG A 41 13.09 3.06 -18.50
N ILE A 42 13.06 1.88 -17.88
CA ILE A 42 12.51 0.66 -18.51
C ILE A 42 11.01 0.83 -18.78
N ASN A 43 10.25 1.36 -17.81
CA ASN A 43 8.83 1.64 -17.99
C ASN A 43 8.54 2.62 -19.15
N GLN A 44 9.41 3.61 -19.36
CA GLN A 44 9.33 4.51 -20.51
C GLN A 44 9.61 3.78 -21.83
N GLN A 45 10.60 2.89 -21.85
CA GLN A 45 10.92 2.05 -23.01
C GLN A 45 9.79 1.08 -23.34
N ILE A 46 9.24 0.36 -22.35
CA ILE A 46 8.08 -0.52 -22.50
C ILE A 46 6.91 0.25 -23.11
N ASN A 47 6.62 1.46 -22.60
CA ASN A 47 5.54 2.28 -23.15
C ASN A 47 5.80 2.69 -24.62
N LYS A 48 7.06 3.01 -24.97
CA LYS A 48 7.43 3.30 -26.36
C LYS A 48 7.21 2.08 -27.26
N GLU A 49 7.73 0.92 -26.86
CA GLU A 49 7.60 -0.33 -27.63
C GLU A 49 6.14 -0.78 -27.77
N MET A 50 5.31 -0.68 -26.72
CA MET A 50 3.89 -1.01 -26.82
C MET A 50 3.13 -0.08 -27.79
N ARG A 51 3.49 1.21 -27.84
CA ARG A 51 2.92 2.14 -28.82
C ARG A 51 3.34 1.81 -30.24
N MET A 52 4.61 1.43 -30.44
CA MET A 52 5.09 0.97 -31.75
C MET A 52 4.39 -0.31 -32.17
N ARG A 53 4.20 -1.27 -31.26
CA ARG A 53 3.42 -2.49 -31.51
C ARG A 53 2.00 -2.19 -31.95
N ALA A 54 1.28 -1.33 -31.22
CA ALA A 54 -0.09 -0.96 -31.56
C ALA A 54 -0.16 -0.26 -32.94
N GLY A 55 0.81 0.63 -33.24
CA GLY A 55 0.93 1.26 -34.55
C GLY A 55 1.17 0.24 -35.67
N ALA A 56 2.08 -0.72 -35.46
CA ALA A 56 2.37 -1.79 -36.39
C ALA A 56 1.17 -2.73 -36.59
N GLU A 57 0.46 -3.13 -35.53
CA GLU A 57 -0.76 -3.95 -35.61
C GLU A 57 -1.86 -3.24 -36.42
N ASN A 58 -2.06 -1.94 -36.18
CA ASN A 58 -3.03 -1.15 -36.93
C ASN A 58 -2.65 -1.05 -38.42
N LEU A 59 -1.37 -0.80 -38.73
CA LEU A 59 -0.87 -0.74 -40.10
C LEU A 59 -0.98 -2.09 -40.81
N PHE A 60 -0.69 -3.19 -40.10
CA PHE A 60 -0.81 -4.55 -40.61
C PHE A 60 -2.25 -4.88 -41.00
N ARG A 61 -3.21 -4.48 -40.15
CA ARG A 61 -4.66 -4.65 -40.40
C ARG A 61 -5.17 -3.75 -41.53
N ALA A 62 -4.67 -2.52 -41.62
CA ALA A 62 -5.14 -1.52 -42.58
C ALA A 62 -4.55 -1.71 -44.00
N THR A 63 -3.35 -2.28 -44.12
CA THR A 63 -2.65 -2.38 -45.40
C THR A 63 -3.12 -3.59 -46.21
N THR A 64 -3.29 -3.43 -47.53
CA THR A 64 -3.61 -4.53 -48.47
C THR A 64 -2.40 -5.02 -49.28
N ASN A 65 -1.28 -4.30 -49.23
CA ASN A 65 -0.04 -4.64 -49.93
C ASN A 65 0.76 -5.73 -49.18
N ASN A 66 0.98 -6.89 -49.82
CA ASN A 66 1.69 -8.02 -49.22
C ASN A 66 3.14 -7.71 -48.81
N LYS A 67 3.89 -6.93 -49.59
CA LYS A 67 5.28 -6.58 -49.23
C LYS A 67 5.34 -5.73 -47.96
N VAL A 68 4.39 -4.80 -47.82
CA VAL A 68 4.28 -3.97 -46.61
C VAL A 68 3.82 -4.83 -45.43
N LYS A 69 2.89 -5.77 -45.63
CA LYS A 69 2.49 -6.72 -44.57
C LYS A 69 3.66 -7.56 -44.07
N GLU A 70 4.47 -8.12 -44.96
CA GLU A 70 5.67 -8.90 -44.59
C GLU A 70 6.66 -8.05 -43.78
N THR A 71 6.91 -6.83 -44.21
CA THR A 71 7.79 -5.90 -43.50
C THR A 71 7.23 -5.56 -42.11
N VAL A 72 5.94 -5.26 -42.01
CA VAL A 72 5.28 -4.95 -40.73
C VAL A 72 5.25 -6.18 -39.80
N ALA A 73 5.11 -7.40 -40.34
CA ALA A 73 5.18 -8.62 -39.55
C ALA A 73 6.57 -8.84 -38.95
N LEU A 74 7.63 -8.57 -39.73
CA LEU A 74 9.01 -8.63 -39.23
C LEU A 74 9.24 -7.60 -38.12
N GLU A 75 8.83 -6.34 -38.32
CA GLU A 75 8.92 -5.28 -37.30
C GLU A 75 8.11 -5.64 -36.04
N LEU A 76 6.93 -6.23 -36.20
CA LEU A 76 6.10 -6.66 -35.08
C LEU A 76 6.77 -7.80 -34.28
N SER A 77 7.49 -8.70 -34.95
CA SER A 77 8.29 -9.72 -34.25
C SER A 77 9.47 -9.11 -33.48
N PHE A 78 10.16 -8.12 -34.06
CA PHE A 78 11.23 -7.38 -33.38
C PHE A 78 10.73 -6.61 -32.15
N VAL A 79 9.63 -5.86 -32.29
CA VAL A 79 9.02 -5.12 -31.18
C VAL A 79 8.55 -6.06 -30.07
N ASN A 80 7.96 -7.22 -30.41
CA ASN A 80 7.57 -8.22 -29.40
C ASN A 80 8.79 -8.80 -28.66
N SER A 81 9.89 -9.08 -29.38
CA SER A 81 11.14 -9.53 -28.77
C SER A 81 11.73 -8.48 -27.81
N ASN A 82 11.78 -7.22 -28.24
CA ASN A 82 12.25 -6.13 -27.36
C ASN A 82 11.36 -5.93 -26.14
N LEU A 83 10.03 -6.02 -26.30
CA LEU A 83 9.08 -5.97 -25.18
C LEU A 83 9.31 -7.10 -24.18
N GLN A 84 9.59 -8.32 -24.66
CA GLN A 84 9.92 -9.47 -23.84
C GLN A 84 11.18 -9.18 -22.99
N LEU A 85 12.26 -8.73 -23.64
CA LEU A 85 13.53 -8.40 -22.96
C LEU A 85 13.37 -7.31 -21.90
N LEU A 86 12.64 -6.23 -22.22
CA LEU A 86 12.40 -5.14 -21.27
C LEU A 86 11.55 -5.59 -20.07
N LYS A 87 10.58 -6.49 -20.30
CA LYS A 87 9.78 -7.07 -19.21
C LYS A 87 10.63 -7.96 -18.31
N GLU A 88 11.51 -8.78 -18.89
CA GLU A 88 12.46 -9.61 -18.14
C GLU A 88 13.44 -8.76 -17.32
N GLU A 89 13.96 -7.66 -17.89
CA GLU A 89 14.83 -6.72 -17.15
C GLU A 89 14.08 -6.07 -15.98
N LEU A 90 12.81 -5.67 -16.19
CA LEU A 90 11.96 -5.13 -15.13
C LEU A 90 11.65 -6.18 -14.05
N GLU A 91 11.40 -7.43 -14.43
CA GLU A 91 11.18 -8.53 -13.50
C GLU A 91 12.42 -8.78 -12.65
N GLU A 92 13.63 -8.79 -13.23
CA GLU A 92 14.88 -8.94 -12.47
C GLU A 92 15.05 -7.81 -11.45
N LEU A 93 14.69 -6.57 -11.81
CA LEU A 93 14.72 -5.43 -10.89
C LEU A 93 13.67 -5.53 -9.77
N ASN A 94 12.44 -5.94 -10.10
CA ASN A 94 11.37 -6.13 -9.12
C ASN A 94 11.63 -7.33 -8.19
N SER A 95 12.47 -8.25 -8.63
CA SER A 95 12.93 -9.38 -7.84
C SER A 95 14.13 -9.06 -6.94
N ASN A 96 14.71 -7.86 -7.05
CA ASN A 96 15.80 -7.44 -6.19
C ASN A 96 15.26 -7.02 -4.80
N MET A 97 15.26 -7.99 -3.88
CA MET A 97 14.75 -7.81 -2.51
C MET A 97 15.81 -7.25 -1.55
N GLU A 98 17.10 -7.45 -1.84
CA GLU A 98 18.23 -7.13 -0.94
C GLU A 98 18.27 -5.67 -0.56
N VAL A 99 18.01 -4.77 -1.51
CA VAL A 99 18.13 -3.33 -1.27
C VAL A 99 17.13 -2.83 -0.21
N TYR A 100 16.08 -3.60 0.10
CA TYR A 100 15.08 -3.25 1.10
C TYR A 100 15.27 -3.96 2.43
N GLN A 101 16.16 -4.95 2.51
CA GLN A 101 16.43 -5.67 3.76
C GLN A 101 17.24 -4.78 4.72
N THR A 102 17.30 -5.23 5.97
CA THR A 102 18.11 -4.62 7.04
C THR A 102 19.59 -4.86 6.77
N ASP A 103 20.43 -3.85 7.03
CA ASP A 103 21.90 -3.97 6.98
C ASP A 103 22.48 -4.68 8.22
N SER A 104 21.67 -5.44 8.97
CA SER A 104 22.07 -6.11 10.21
C SER A 104 22.75 -7.44 9.87
N ASP A 105 23.76 -7.83 10.65
CA ASP A 105 24.45 -9.13 10.53
C ASP A 105 23.56 -10.32 10.96
N ALA A 106 22.33 -10.06 11.42
CA ALA A 106 21.39 -11.08 11.83
C ALA A 106 20.88 -11.90 10.64
N ILE A 107 21.18 -13.20 10.67
CA ILE A 107 20.79 -14.19 9.67
C ILE A 107 19.28 -14.47 9.83
N SER A 108 18.45 -13.72 9.10
CA SER A 108 16.99 -13.89 9.05
C SER A 108 16.52 -14.08 7.62
N VAL A 109 15.44 -14.83 7.42
CA VAL A 109 14.90 -15.10 6.08
C VAL A 109 14.42 -13.77 5.45
N PRO A 110 14.83 -13.41 4.23
CA PRO A 110 14.42 -12.16 3.60
C PRO A 110 12.90 -12.02 3.44
N MET A 111 12.39 -10.79 3.57
CA MET A 111 10.98 -10.47 3.29
C MET A 111 10.81 -10.00 1.85
N ILE A 112 9.61 -10.16 1.28
CA ILE A 112 9.20 -9.71 -0.05
C ILE A 112 8.58 -8.30 0.07
N PRO A 113 9.32 -7.22 -0.27
CA PRO A 113 8.78 -5.87 -0.38
C PRO A 113 8.11 -5.65 -1.74
N LEU A 114 7.14 -4.73 -1.78
CA LEU A 114 6.56 -4.24 -3.01
C LEU A 114 7.25 -2.97 -3.50
N GLY A 115 7.50 -2.89 -4.80
CA GLY A 115 7.89 -1.65 -5.45
C GLY A 115 6.72 -0.67 -5.54
N LEU A 116 7.02 0.63 -5.49
CA LEU A 116 6.02 1.68 -5.67
C LEU A 116 5.57 1.73 -7.14
N LYS A 117 4.28 1.98 -7.37
CA LYS A 117 3.77 2.39 -8.67
C LYS A 117 4.37 3.73 -9.04
N GLU A 118 4.72 3.86 -10.31
CA GLU A 118 5.24 5.10 -10.87
C GLU A 118 4.13 5.86 -11.59
N THR A 119 4.25 7.18 -11.62
CA THR A 119 3.32 8.06 -12.31
C THR A 119 4.07 9.08 -13.15
N LYS A 120 3.42 9.54 -14.22
CA LYS A 120 3.89 10.69 -15.00
C LYS A 120 3.52 11.99 -14.31
N GLU A 121 4.19 13.04 -14.72
CA GLU A 121 3.78 14.40 -14.36
C GLU A 121 2.35 14.67 -14.83
N VAL A 122 1.54 15.21 -13.91
CA VAL A 122 0.16 15.60 -14.16
C VAL A 122 0.08 17.12 -14.14
N ASP A 123 -0.29 17.71 -15.27
CA ASP A 123 -0.50 19.16 -15.35
C ASP A 123 -1.96 19.50 -15.03
N PHE A 124 -2.17 20.10 -13.87
CA PHE A 124 -3.46 20.62 -13.44
C PHE A 124 -3.68 22.07 -13.86
N THR A 125 -2.67 22.74 -14.42
CA THR A 125 -2.69 24.19 -14.68
C THR A 125 -3.77 24.56 -15.67
N VAL A 126 -3.70 24.00 -16.88
CA VAL A 126 -4.66 24.31 -17.95
C VAL A 126 -6.08 23.85 -17.60
N PRO A 127 -6.29 22.61 -17.08
CA PRO A 127 -7.61 22.14 -16.68
C PRO A 127 -8.29 23.00 -15.60
N ILE A 128 -7.55 23.41 -14.57
CA ILE A 128 -8.11 24.24 -13.50
C ILE A 128 -8.34 25.66 -14.00
N GLN A 129 -7.43 26.27 -14.75
CA GLN A 129 -7.61 27.62 -15.29
C GLN A 129 -8.81 27.73 -16.24
N ASN A 130 -9.03 26.68 -17.04
CA ASN A 130 -10.17 26.61 -17.96
C ASN A 130 -11.45 26.12 -17.28
N PHE A 131 -11.41 25.83 -15.98
CA PHE A 131 -12.57 25.33 -15.27
C PHE A 131 -13.67 26.39 -15.25
N HIS A 132 -14.77 26.08 -15.94
CA HIS A 132 -15.87 27.00 -16.21
C HIS A 132 -16.41 27.67 -14.94
N ILE A 133 -16.42 26.97 -13.80
CA ILE A 133 -16.92 27.54 -12.53
C ILE A 133 -16.02 28.67 -12.01
N LEU A 134 -14.70 28.58 -12.17
CA LEU A 134 -13.81 29.66 -11.74
C LEU A 134 -13.97 30.91 -12.61
N ASN A 135 -14.18 30.73 -13.91
CA ASN A 135 -14.30 31.83 -14.86
C ASN A 135 -15.70 32.46 -14.86
N VAL A 136 -16.77 31.67 -14.65
CA VAL A 136 -18.16 32.14 -14.72
C VAL A 136 -18.76 32.46 -13.35
N HIS A 137 -18.51 31.65 -12.32
CA HIS A 137 -19.15 31.83 -11.01
C HIS A 137 -18.33 32.67 -10.03
N TYR A 138 -17.00 32.70 -10.17
CA TYR A 138 -16.16 33.51 -9.27
C TYR A 138 -15.68 34.82 -9.89
N LYS A 139 -15.77 35.01 -11.22
CA LYS A 139 -15.16 36.15 -11.95
C LYS A 139 -13.70 36.43 -11.52
N LEU A 140 -12.98 35.41 -11.05
CA LEU A 140 -11.65 35.56 -10.50
C LEU A 140 -10.61 35.40 -11.61
N THR A 141 -9.69 36.36 -11.73
CA THR A 141 -8.63 36.35 -12.75
C THR A 141 -7.68 35.16 -12.54
N SER A 142 -7.17 34.56 -13.63
CA SER A 142 -6.23 33.42 -13.62
C SER A 142 -5.00 33.61 -12.70
N SER A 143 -4.60 34.86 -12.42
CA SER A 143 -3.52 35.22 -11.49
C SER A 143 -3.79 34.83 -10.03
N TYR A 144 -5.05 34.83 -9.57
CA TYR A 144 -5.43 34.57 -8.18
C TYR A 144 -5.15 33.12 -7.74
N TYR A 145 -5.28 32.16 -8.68
CA TYR A 145 -5.09 30.74 -8.39
C TYR A 145 -3.71 30.21 -8.76
N ARG A 146 -2.90 31.00 -9.46
CA ARG A 146 -1.55 30.59 -9.90
C ARG A 146 -0.69 30.08 -8.75
N ARG A 147 -0.77 30.72 -7.57
CA ARG A 147 -0.05 30.29 -6.36
C ARG A 147 -0.53 28.93 -5.86
N HIS A 148 -1.85 28.71 -5.80
CA HIS A 148 -2.47 27.47 -5.32
C HIS A 148 -2.25 26.30 -6.28
N ILE A 149 -2.32 26.54 -7.60
CA ILE A 149 -1.98 25.54 -8.63
C ILE A 149 -0.50 25.16 -8.54
N LYS A 150 0.40 26.13 -8.37
CA LYS A 150 1.83 25.86 -8.16
C LYS A 150 2.05 25.05 -6.88
N LEU A 151 1.26 25.29 -5.84
CA LEU A 151 1.30 24.56 -4.59
C LEU A 151 0.92 23.08 -4.78
N LEU A 152 -0.21 22.83 -5.45
CA LEU A 152 -0.65 21.49 -5.82
C LEU A 152 0.41 20.77 -6.66
N TYR A 153 0.96 21.46 -7.65
CA TYR A 153 2.04 20.94 -8.49
C TYR A 153 3.24 20.47 -7.67
N VAL A 154 3.70 21.27 -6.70
CA VAL A 154 4.81 20.89 -5.81
C VAL A 154 4.50 19.62 -5.02
N VAL A 155 3.28 19.48 -4.48
CA VAL A 155 2.86 18.27 -3.75
C VAL A 155 2.83 17.06 -4.68
N CYS A 156 2.28 17.20 -5.90
CA CYS A 156 2.29 16.13 -6.91
C CYS A 156 3.70 15.67 -7.27
N GLN A 157 4.64 16.61 -7.43
CA GLN A 157 6.03 16.25 -7.73
C GLN A 157 6.73 15.59 -6.54
N ALA A 158 6.50 16.09 -5.33
CA ALA A 158 7.04 15.49 -4.12
C ALA A 158 6.57 14.04 -3.92
N MET A 159 5.29 13.76 -4.22
CA MET A 159 4.70 12.43 -4.10
C MET A 159 5.39 11.38 -4.99
N ARG A 160 5.99 11.77 -6.11
CA ARG A 160 6.67 10.85 -7.05
C ARG A 160 7.97 10.28 -6.48
N THR A 161 8.58 10.97 -5.51
CA THR A 161 9.82 10.57 -4.86
C THR A 161 9.66 10.55 -3.34
N PRO A 162 8.73 9.72 -2.80
CA PRO A 162 8.50 9.71 -1.36
C PRO A 162 9.72 9.09 -0.66
N SER A 163 10.03 9.61 0.53
CA SER A 163 11.08 9.01 1.35
C SER A 163 10.66 7.62 1.85
N ARG A 164 11.63 6.72 2.03
CA ARG A 164 11.36 5.34 2.48
C ARG A 164 11.31 5.27 4.00
N SER A 165 10.44 6.11 4.56
CA SER A 165 10.32 6.37 5.99
C SER A 165 8.92 6.86 6.33
N GLN A 166 8.65 7.06 7.62
CA GLN A 166 7.41 7.64 8.10
C GLN A 166 7.08 8.99 7.44
N ALA A 167 8.09 9.83 7.17
CA ALA A 167 7.88 11.12 6.49
C ALA A 167 7.34 10.95 5.05
N GLY A 168 7.70 9.87 4.35
CA GLY A 168 7.17 9.57 3.03
C GLY A 168 5.75 9.05 3.07
N LEU A 169 5.39 8.26 4.09
CA LEU A 169 4.00 7.87 4.34
C LEU A 169 3.13 9.12 4.59
N GLU A 170 3.60 10.04 5.42
CA GLU A 170 2.87 11.28 5.68
C GLU A 170 2.71 12.14 4.42
N LEU A 171 3.73 12.21 3.56
CA LEU A 171 3.64 12.92 2.27
C LEU A 171 2.60 12.29 1.33
N LEU A 172 2.57 10.95 1.24
CA LEU A 172 1.57 10.24 0.44
C LEU A 172 0.15 10.45 0.99
N MET A 173 -0.01 10.40 2.32
CA MET A 173 -1.28 10.69 2.99
C MET A 173 -1.71 12.15 2.83
N GLU A 174 -0.76 13.09 2.86
CA GLU A 174 -1.02 14.51 2.61
C GLU A 174 -1.60 14.69 1.21
N TYR A 175 -0.97 14.10 0.19
CA TYR A 175 -1.49 14.15 -1.17
C TYR A 175 -2.84 13.44 -1.32
N TYR A 176 -3.02 12.26 -0.71
CA TYR A 176 -4.30 11.54 -0.73
C TYR A 176 -5.45 12.39 -0.19
N ASN A 177 -5.21 13.10 0.93
CA ASN A 177 -6.19 14.01 1.53
C ASN A 177 -6.40 15.27 0.67
N GLN A 178 -5.38 15.79 -0.02
CA GLN A 178 -5.57 16.86 -1.01
C GLN A 178 -6.46 16.42 -2.18
N LEU A 179 -6.33 15.17 -2.64
CA LEU A 179 -7.23 14.63 -3.68
C LEU A 179 -8.69 14.58 -3.21
N TYR A 180 -8.97 14.44 -1.91
CA TYR A 180 -10.33 14.57 -1.39
C TYR A 180 -10.89 15.98 -1.64
N TYR A 181 -10.14 17.03 -1.30
CA TYR A 181 -10.58 18.41 -1.54
C TYR A 181 -10.74 18.72 -3.03
N LEU A 182 -9.83 18.23 -3.87
CA LEU A 182 -9.95 18.36 -5.32
C LEU A 182 -11.22 17.71 -5.86
N ASP A 183 -11.55 16.52 -5.36
CA ASP A 183 -12.79 15.80 -5.71
C ASP A 183 -14.01 16.67 -5.42
N GLN A 184 -14.12 17.16 -4.18
CA GLN A 184 -15.26 17.96 -3.74
C GLN A 184 -15.38 19.30 -4.48
N ARG A 185 -14.28 19.84 -5.01
CA ARG A 185 -14.27 21.17 -5.64
C ARG A 185 -14.42 21.15 -7.15
N PHE A 186 -13.82 20.15 -7.81
CA PHE A 186 -13.66 20.17 -9.27
C PHE A 186 -14.21 18.94 -9.99
N PHE A 187 -14.50 17.84 -9.28
CA PHE A 187 -15.04 16.62 -9.89
C PHE A 187 -16.50 16.41 -9.48
N SER A 188 -17.38 16.21 -10.46
CA SER A 188 -18.79 15.85 -10.23
C SER A 188 -19.20 14.74 -11.19
N SER A 189 -20.31 14.06 -10.92
CA SER A 189 -20.81 12.96 -11.78
C SER A 189 -21.06 13.38 -13.24
N HIS A 190 -21.26 14.68 -13.50
CA HIS A 190 -21.52 15.23 -14.84
C HIS A 190 -20.39 16.09 -15.40
N ARG A 191 -19.35 16.41 -14.61
CA ARG A 191 -18.23 17.28 -15.03
C ARG A 191 -16.90 16.72 -14.54
N ASN A 192 -16.01 16.44 -15.47
CA ASN A 192 -14.63 16.06 -15.21
C ASN A 192 -13.68 17.17 -15.70
N LEU A 193 -12.57 17.37 -15.00
CA LEU A 193 -11.53 18.34 -15.38
C LEU A 193 -10.83 18.02 -16.71
N GLY A 194 -11.06 16.83 -17.29
CA GLY A 194 -10.36 16.40 -18.51
C GLY A 194 -8.91 15.98 -18.29
N VAL A 195 -8.45 15.92 -17.04
CA VAL A 195 -7.13 15.43 -16.66
C VAL A 195 -7.04 13.92 -16.91
N HIS A 196 -5.91 13.47 -17.45
CA HIS A 196 -5.57 12.05 -17.58
C HIS A 196 -4.49 11.70 -16.57
N PHE A 197 -4.80 10.76 -15.68
CA PHE A 197 -3.86 10.19 -14.73
C PHE A 197 -3.17 9.00 -15.37
N HIS A 198 -1.84 8.98 -15.33
CA HIS A 198 -1.02 7.96 -15.98
C HIS A 198 -0.18 7.24 -14.94
N TRP A 199 -0.51 5.98 -14.68
CA TRP A 199 0.21 5.13 -13.73
C TRP A 199 0.77 3.89 -14.40
N TYR A 200 1.88 3.40 -13.87
CA TYR A 200 2.49 2.16 -14.31
C TYR A 200 2.16 1.04 -13.33
N ASP A 201 1.92 -0.15 -13.86
CA ASP A 201 1.70 -1.36 -13.09
C ASP A 201 2.94 -1.68 -12.21
N SER A 202 2.69 -2.04 -10.95
CA SER A 202 3.74 -2.23 -9.94
C SER A 202 4.60 -3.49 -10.15
N LEU A 203 4.20 -4.42 -11.01
CA LEU A 203 4.95 -5.67 -11.27
C LEU A 203 5.45 -5.75 -12.71
N THR A 204 4.61 -5.37 -13.66
CA THR A 204 4.87 -5.52 -15.10
C THR A 204 5.24 -4.23 -15.82
N GLY A 205 5.06 -3.07 -15.17
CA GLY A 205 5.37 -1.78 -15.79
C GLY A 205 4.43 -1.38 -16.92
N VAL A 206 3.33 -2.11 -17.13
CA VAL A 206 2.33 -1.79 -18.13
C VAL A 206 1.65 -0.46 -17.77
N PRO A 207 1.68 0.57 -18.63
CA PRO A 207 1.02 1.85 -18.38
C PRO A 207 -0.51 1.72 -18.46
N SER A 208 -1.20 2.39 -17.55
CA SER A 208 -2.65 2.56 -17.52
C SER A 208 -3.00 4.04 -17.40
N SER A 209 -4.05 4.44 -18.10
CA SER A 209 -4.46 5.85 -18.19
C SER A 209 -5.96 5.98 -17.98
N GLN A 210 -6.39 6.78 -17.01
CA GLN A 210 -7.81 7.07 -16.79
C GLN A 210 -8.05 8.54 -16.44
N ARG A 211 -9.27 9.01 -16.67
CA ARG A 211 -9.73 10.36 -16.29
C ARG A 211 -10.35 10.43 -14.89
N ALA A 212 -10.64 9.27 -14.30
CA ALA A 212 -11.29 9.18 -13.00
C ALA A 212 -10.30 9.51 -11.88
N LEU A 213 -10.65 10.45 -11.00
CA LEU A 213 -9.83 10.77 -9.83
C LEU A 213 -9.67 9.58 -8.87
N ALA A 214 -10.65 8.67 -8.85
CA ALA A 214 -10.55 7.41 -8.12
C ALA A 214 -9.32 6.58 -8.52
N PHE A 215 -8.88 6.64 -9.79
CA PHE A 215 -7.67 5.96 -10.24
C PHE A 215 -6.40 6.53 -9.59
N GLU A 216 -6.30 7.87 -9.51
CA GLU A 216 -5.21 8.56 -8.82
C GLU A 216 -5.20 8.23 -7.33
N LYS A 217 -6.36 8.35 -6.65
CA LYS A 217 -6.52 8.01 -5.22
C LYS A 217 -6.13 6.57 -4.93
N GLY A 218 -6.63 5.62 -5.73
CA GLY A 218 -6.32 4.20 -5.57
C GLY A 218 -4.84 3.88 -5.76
N SER A 219 -4.20 4.52 -6.74
CA SER A 219 -2.76 4.33 -7.01
C SER A 219 -1.87 4.91 -5.91
N VAL A 220 -2.25 6.05 -5.32
CA VAL A 220 -1.56 6.62 -4.15
C VAL A 220 -1.72 5.72 -2.93
N LEU A 221 -2.93 5.18 -2.71
CA LEU A 221 -3.18 4.24 -1.61
C LEU A 221 -2.38 2.93 -1.78
N PHE A 222 -2.27 2.43 -3.01
CA PHE A 222 -1.38 1.31 -3.31
C PHE A 222 0.06 1.62 -2.90
N ASN A 223 0.57 2.82 -3.22
CA ASN A 223 1.91 3.24 -2.83
C ASN A 223 2.09 3.37 -1.32
N ILE A 224 1.06 3.77 -0.57
CA ILE A 224 1.07 3.75 0.90
C ILE A 224 1.27 2.31 1.40
N GLY A 225 0.49 1.36 0.88
CA GLY A 225 0.63 -0.06 1.22
C GLY A 225 2.01 -0.61 0.86
N ALA A 226 2.49 -0.34 -0.35
CA ALA A 226 3.81 -0.76 -0.80
C ALA A 226 4.94 -0.15 0.05
N LEU A 227 4.85 1.12 0.44
CA LEU A 227 5.84 1.75 1.31
C LEU A 227 5.89 1.11 2.70
N HIS A 228 4.74 0.73 3.26
CA HIS A 228 4.68 -0.05 4.50
C HIS A 228 5.43 -1.39 4.37
N THR A 229 5.30 -2.10 3.25
CA THR A 229 6.05 -3.36 3.04
C THR A 229 7.57 -3.16 3.03
N GLN A 230 8.04 -2.05 2.45
CA GLN A 230 9.46 -1.71 2.43
C GLN A 230 9.96 -1.32 3.83
N ILE A 231 9.14 -0.65 4.63
CA ILE A 231 9.47 -0.31 6.03
C ILE A 231 9.55 -1.60 6.87
N GLY A 232 8.62 -2.54 6.67
CA GLY A 232 8.60 -3.83 7.37
C GLY A 232 9.82 -4.70 7.05
N ALA A 233 10.16 -4.82 5.77
CA ALA A 233 11.34 -5.59 5.31
C ALA A 233 12.68 -5.03 5.85
N ARG A 234 12.73 -3.74 6.17
CA ARG A 234 13.92 -3.04 6.69
C ARG A 234 14.10 -3.17 8.21
N GLN A 235 13.12 -3.70 8.95
CA GLN A 235 13.27 -3.81 10.40
C GLN A 235 14.25 -4.92 10.79
N ASP A 236 15.05 -4.67 11.81
CA ASP A 236 15.91 -5.69 12.41
C ASP A 236 15.07 -6.68 13.22
N ARG A 237 14.92 -7.92 12.71
CA ARG A 237 14.11 -8.96 13.34
C ARG A 237 14.90 -9.84 14.31
N ALA A 238 16.13 -9.48 14.66
CA ALA A 238 16.87 -10.10 15.76
C ALA A 238 16.31 -9.75 17.15
N ALA A 239 15.55 -8.65 17.25
CA ALA A 239 15.00 -8.15 18.50
C ALA A 239 13.47 -8.00 18.42
N THR A 240 12.78 -8.26 19.54
CA THR A 240 11.31 -8.17 19.63
C THR A 240 10.76 -6.82 19.21
N ALA A 241 11.43 -5.71 19.57
CA ALA A 241 11.01 -4.36 19.19
C ALA A 241 11.04 -4.11 17.67
N GLY A 242 11.97 -4.72 16.94
CA GLY A 242 12.02 -4.62 15.48
C GLY A 242 10.99 -5.54 14.82
N ILE A 243 10.75 -6.71 15.41
CA ILE A 243 9.67 -7.61 14.99
C ILE A 243 8.30 -6.93 15.14
N ASP A 244 8.01 -6.28 16.26
CA ASP A 244 6.72 -5.60 16.48
C ASP A 244 6.49 -4.47 15.47
N LYS A 245 7.55 -3.74 15.09
CA LYS A 245 7.50 -2.74 14.02
C LYS A 245 7.27 -3.38 12.65
N ALA A 246 7.87 -4.54 12.37
CA ALA A 246 7.65 -5.28 11.13
C ALA A 246 6.20 -5.77 11.03
N VAL A 247 5.67 -6.32 12.13
CA VAL A 247 4.26 -6.74 12.26
C VAL A 247 3.33 -5.56 11.98
N ASP A 248 3.47 -4.43 12.69
CA ASP A 248 2.63 -3.24 12.47
C ASP A 248 2.69 -2.75 11.02
N ALA A 249 3.88 -2.72 10.42
CA ALA A 249 4.06 -2.29 9.04
C ALA A 249 3.34 -3.22 8.04
N PHE A 250 3.52 -4.55 8.14
CA PHE A 250 2.85 -5.49 7.24
C PHE A 250 1.33 -5.57 7.47
N GLN A 251 0.85 -5.40 8.71
CA GLN A 251 -0.58 -5.32 9.01
C GLN A 251 -1.24 -4.08 8.39
N ARG A 252 -0.56 -2.92 8.43
CA ARG A 252 -1.03 -1.70 7.74
C ARG A 252 -0.96 -1.82 6.23
N ALA A 253 0.06 -2.49 5.69
CA ALA A 253 0.14 -2.80 4.26
C ALA A 253 -1.05 -3.67 3.80
N ALA A 254 -1.34 -4.76 4.54
CA ALA A 254 -2.49 -5.60 4.30
C ALA A 254 -3.80 -4.80 4.33
N GLY A 255 -3.94 -3.86 5.28
CA GLY A 255 -5.14 -3.03 5.40
C GLY A 255 -5.30 -2.03 4.27
N ALA A 256 -4.22 -1.42 3.79
CA ALA A 256 -4.25 -0.55 2.62
C ALA A 256 -4.71 -1.32 1.36
N PHE A 257 -4.17 -2.52 1.12
CA PHE A 257 -4.58 -3.36 -0.03
C PHE A 257 -6.01 -3.89 0.12
N ASN A 258 -6.44 -4.28 1.32
CA ASN A 258 -7.80 -4.73 1.56
C ASN A 258 -8.81 -3.58 1.36
N TYR A 259 -8.51 -2.38 1.86
CA TYR A 259 -9.33 -1.20 1.63
C TYR A 259 -9.43 -0.86 0.14
N LEU A 260 -8.32 -0.94 -0.60
CA LEU A 260 -8.30 -0.72 -2.04
C LEU A 260 -9.21 -1.73 -2.76
N LYS A 261 -9.16 -3.01 -2.38
CA LYS A 261 -10.00 -4.08 -2.94
C LYS A 261 -11.49 -3.85 -2.71
N GLU A 262 -11.87 -3.38 -1.53
CA GLU A 262 -13.28 -3.20 -1.15
C GLU A 262 -13.89 -1.93 -1.73
N ASN A 263 -13.11 -0.86 -1.87
CA ASN A 263 -13.63 0.47 -2.23
C ASN A 263 -13.42 0.86 -3.72
N PHE A 264 -12.57 0.13 -4.47
CA PHE A 264 -12.22 0.46 -5.85
C PHE A 264 -12.53 -0.71 -6.80
N SER A 265 -13.81 -0.92 -7.10
CA SER A 265 -14.30 -2.11 -7.83
C SER A 265 -13.89 -2.18 -9.32
N ASN A 266 -13.66 -1.03 -9.97
CA ASN A 266 -13.32 -0.97 -11.39
C ASN A 266 -11.80 -0.86 -11.59
N ALA A 267 -11.11 -1.99 -11.45
CA ALA A 267 -9.65 -2.07 -11.54
C ALA A 267 -9.13 -1.62 -12.93
N PRO A 268 -8.32 -0.55 -13.01
CA PRO A 268 -7.67 -0.07 -14.24
C PRO A 268 -6.59 -1.01 -14.79
N SER A 269 -5.94 -1.71 -13.88
CA SER A 269 -4.70 -2.44 -14.07
C SER A 269 -4.72 -3.70 -13.23
N LEU A 270 -3.94 -4.70 -13.63
CA LEU A 270 -3.95 -6.01 -13.01
C LEU A 270 -3.48 -5.96 -11.55
N ASP A 271 -2.49 -5.12 -11.21
CA ASP A 271 -2.04 -4.91 -9.82
C ASP A 271 -3.13 -4.45 -8.85
N MET A 272 -4.16 -3.78 -9.36
CA MET A 272 -5.31 -3.32 -8.57
C MET A 272 -6.54 -4.20 -8.73
N SER A 273 -6.42 -5.34 -9.41
CA SER A 273 -7.50 -6.31 -9.52
C SER A 273 -7.78 -6.97 -8.17
N ALA A 274 -9.03 -7.40 -7.94
CA ALA A 274 -9.40 -8.08 -6.71
C ALA A 274 -8.57 -9.36 -6.45
N LEU A 275 -8.17 -10.06 -7.52
CA LEU A 275 -7.32 -11.26 -7.45
C LEU A 275 -5.92 -10.90 -6.95
N SER A 276 -5.27 -9.91 -7.58
CA SER A 276 -3.92 -9.47 -7.19
C SER A 276 -3.90 -8.87 -5.80
N LEU A 277 -4.86 -8.01 -5.45
CA LEU A 277 -4.95 -7.43 -4.11
C LEU A 277 -5.21 -8.50 -3.04
N SER A 278 -6.03 -9.52 -3.33
CA SER A 278 -6.23 -10.64 -2.40
C SER A 278 -4.96 -11.46 -2.20
N MET A 279 -4.19 -11.69 -3.26
CA MET A 279 -2.88 -12.35 -3.18
C MET A 279 -1.89 -11.52 -2.34
N LEU A 280 -1.82 -10.21 -2.56
CA LEU A 280 -0.97 -9.30 -1.80
C LEU A 280 -1.35 -9.25 -0.32
N VAL A 281 -2.65 -9.19 0.00
CA VAL A 281 -3.13 -9.25 1.40
C VAL A 281 -2.69 -10.56 2.06
N ARG A 282 -2.87 -11.71 1.38
CA ARG A 282 -2.43 -13.01 1.91
C ARG A 282 -0.91 -13.06 2.12
N LEU A 283 -0.13 -12.52 1.19
CA LEU A 283 1.32 -12.43 1.32
C LEU A 283 1.73 -11.60 2.54
N MET A 284 1.10 -10.45 2.76
CA MET A 284 1.36 -9.61 3.94
C MET A 284 1.01 -10.33 5.24
N VAL A 285 -0.13 -11.01 5.28
CA VAL A 285 -0.57 -11.82 6.44
C VAL A 285 0.42 -12.96 6.71
N ALA A 286 0.94 -13.62 5.68
CA ALA A 286 1.95 -14.67 5.83
C ALA A 286 3.26 -14.13 6.42
N GLN A 287 3.73 -12.95 5.98
CA GLN A 287 4.90 -12.28 6.56
C GLN A 287 4.69 -11.83 8.00
N VAL A 288 3.47 -11.42 8.36
CA VAL A 288 3.12 -11.16 9.77
C VAL A 288 3.21 -12.44 10.60
N GLN A 289 2.68 -13.55 10.11
CA GLN A 289 2.73 -14.83 10.83
C GLN A 289 4.18 -15.33 11.00
N GLU A 290 5.05 -15.13 10.00
CA GLU A 290 6.50 -15.37 10.11
C GLU A 290 7.13 -14.53 11.23
N CYS A 291 6.83 -13.23 11.28
CA CYS A 291 7.31 -12.34 12.34
C CYS A 291 6.79 -12.77 13.73
N VAL A 292 5.53 -13.21 13.84
CA VAL A 292 4.96 -13.72 15.09
C VAL A 292 5.72 -14.97 15.56
N PHE A 293 6.01 -15.90 14.65
CA PHE A 293 6.81 -17.09 14.94
C PHE A 293 8.23 -16.73 15.42
N GLU A 294 8.92 -15.80 14.74
CA GLU A 294 10.24 -15.31 15.15
C GLU A 294 10.19 -14.72 16.57
N ARG A 295 9.16 -13.92 16.89
CA ARG A 295 8.98 -13.35 18.23
C ARG A 295 8.82 -14.43 19.28
N ILE A 296 7.93 -15.40 19.05
CA ILE A 296 7.68 -16.50 19.97
C ILE A 296 8.97 -17.29 20.20
N THR A 297 9.75 -17.54 19.14
CA THR A 297 11.05 -18.23 19.22
C THR A 297 12.06 -17.49 20.11
N ILE A 298 12.08 -16.15 20.07
CA ILE A 298 12.98 -15.33 20.90
C ILE A 298 12.53 -15.28 22.37
N THR A 299 11.22 -15.15 22.62
CA THR A 299 10.68 -15.09 23.98
C THR A 299 10.68 -16.44 24.69
N THR A 300 10.53 -17.53 23.94
CA THR A 300 10.49 -18.91 24.46
C THR A 300 11.92 -19.41 24.65
N ARG A 301 12.49 -19.13 25.83
CA ARG A 301 13.85 -19.57 26.18
C ARG A 301 13.90 -20.96 26.81
N ASP A 302 12.75 -21.53 27.16
CA ASP A 302 12.69 -22.85 27.79
C ASP A 302 12.58 -23.97 26.75
N THR A 303 13.25 -25.08 27.04
CA THR A 303 13.21 -26.30 26.23
C THR A 303 12.09 -27.24 26.69
N LYS A 304 11.06 -26.70 27.36
CA LYS A 304 9.94 -27.50 27.86
C LYS A 304 9.18 -28.12 26.70
N PHE A 305 8.64 -29.30 26.96
CA PHE A 305 7.88 -30.07 25.98
C PHE A 305 6.74 -29.27 25.33
N THR A 306 5.90 -28.62 26.14
CA THR A 306 4.75 -27.82 25.66
C THR A 306 5.18 -26.61 24.83
N SER A 307 6.24 -25.92 25.25
CA SER A 307 6.84 -24.79 24.51
C SER A 307 7.35 -25.22 23.13
N GLN A 308 8.03 -26.37 23.05
CA GLN A 308 8.55 -26.92 21.79
C GLN A 308 7.41 -27.38 20.85
N LEU A 309 6.36 -28.01 21.40
CA LEU A 309 5.16 -28.32 20.61
C LEU A 309 4.49 -27.05 20.07
N GLN A 310 4.40 -25.99 20.89
CA GLN A 310 3.85 -24.72 20.44
C GLN A 310 4.67 -24.13 19.28
N LEU A 311 6.00 -24.11 19.37
CA LEU A 311 6.87 -23.65 18.29
C LEU A 311 6.67 -24.47 17.01
N ALA A 312 6.48 -25.79 17.14
CA ALA A 312 6.18 -26.65 16.01
C ALA A 312 4.84 -26.29 15.34
N GLN A 313 3.79 -26.02 16.13
CA GLN A 313 2.47 -25.64 15.60
C GLN A 313 2.49 -24.25 14.93
N GLU A 314 3.22 -23.29 15.50
CA GLU A 314 3.39 -21.95 14.92
C GLU A 314 4.15 -22.03 13.59
N ALA A 315 5.23 -22.81 13.53
CA ALA A 315 5.97 -23.04 12.28
C ALA A 315 5.09 -23.75 11.22
N ALA A 316 4.25 -24.71 11.62
CA ALA A 316 3.28 -25.33 10.72
C ALA A 316 2.25 -24.31 10.21
N GLN A 317 1.78 -23.40 11.06
CA GLN A 317 0.89 -22.31 10.66
C GLN A 317 1.55 -21.37 9.64
N VAL A 318 2.83 -21.01 9.82
CA VAL A 318 3.58 -20.19 8.85
C VAL A 318 3.68 -20.91 7.49
N SER A 319 3.97 -22.22 7.50
CA SER A 319 4.01 -23.03 6.28
C SER A 319 2.68 -23.03 5.54
N ASP A 320 1.57 -23.26 6.25
CA ASP A 320 0.24 -23.36 5.65
C ASP A 320 -0.23 -22.03 5.04
N VAL A 321 0.06 -20.89 5.69
CA VAL A 321 -0.28 -19.58 5.12
C VAL A 321 0.55 -19.27 3.88
N TYR A 322 1.85 -19.63 3.84
CA TYR A 322 2.67 -19.47 2.63
C TYR A 322 2.26 -20.43 1.51
N SER A 323 1.90 -21.68 1.84
CA SER A 323 1.31 -22.63 0.88
C SER A 323 0.07 -22.04 0.20
N LEU A 324 -0.82 -21.39 0.96
CA LEU A 324 -2.00 -20.74 0.41
C LEU A 324 -1.64 -19.55 -0.49
N VAL A 325 -0.62 -18.76 -0.12
CA VAL A 325 -0.10 -17.70 -1.00
C VAL A 325 0.43 -18.28 -2.30
N HIS A 326 1.23 -19.36 -2.23
CA HIS A 326 1.76 -20.03 -3.42
C HIS A 326 0.64 -20.50 -4.35
N GLN A 327 -0.40 -21.13 -3.81
CA GLN A 327 -1.58 -21.55 -4.57
C GLN A 327 -2.26 -20.39 -5.29
N THR A 328 -2.34 -19.21 -4.66
CA THR A 328 -2.89 -18.01 -5.33
C THR A 328 -1.98 -17.47 -6.42
N MET A 329 -0.65 -17.54 -6.26
CA MET A 329 0.32 -17.11 -7.26
C MET A 329 0.37 -18.04 -8.48
N THR A 330 0.06 -19.33 -8.33
CA THR A 330 0.09 -20.31 -9.43
C THR A 330 -1.20 -20.40 -10.23
N GLN A 331 -2.25 -19.67 -9.85
CA GLN A 331 -3.47 -19.58 -10.64
C GLN A 331 -3.15 -19.01 -12.05
N PRO A 332 -3.84 -19.46 -13.11
CA PRO A 332 -3.46 -19.13 -14.50
C PRO A 332 -3.26 -17.64 -14.78
N LEU A 333 -4.12 -16.76 -14.23
CA LEU A 333 -4.00 -15.31 -14.43
C LEU A 333 -2.85 -14.67 -13.65
N MET A 334 -2.46 -15.26 -12.52
CA MET A 334 -1.41 -14.72 -11.64
C MET A 334 -0.03 -15.30 -11.98
N LYS A 335 0.03 -16.53 -12.50
CA LYS A 335 1.28 -17.25 -12.78
C LYS A 335 2.18 -16.49 -13.75
N ASP A 336 1.62 -15.90 -14.79
CA ASP A 336 2.36 -15.13 -15.79
C ASP A 336 2.55 -13.66 -15.39
N TYR A 337 1.96 -13.24 -14.26
CA TYR A 337 1.93 -11.86 -13.80
C TYR A 337 2.87 -11.61 -12.61
N VAL A 338 2.93 -12.55 -11.67
CA VAL A 338 3.78 -12.48 -10.48
C VAL A 338 5.20 -12.93 -10.85
N PRO A 339 6.25 -12.20 -10.42
CA PRO A 339 7.63 -12.61 -10.66
C PRO A 339 7.90 -14.04 -10.20
N PHE A 340 8.59 -14.83 -11.03
CA PHE A 340 8.89 -16.23 -10.71
C PHE A 340 9.70 -16.37 -9.40
N SER A 341 10.54 -15.38 -9.12
CA SER A 341 11.31 -15.27 -7.88
C SER A 341 10.44 -15.18 -6.62
N TRP A 342 9.29 -14.49 -6.68
CA TRP A 342 8.38 -14.35 -5.54
C TRP A 342 7.66 -15.67 -5.28
N ALA A 343 7.14 -16.31 -6.32
CA ALA A 343 6.52 -17.63 -6.21
C ALA A 343 7.50 -18.66 -5.65
N SER A 344 8.75 -18.65 -6.14
CA SER A 344 9.83 -19.51 -5.64
C SER A 344 10.17 -19.20 -4.17
N MET A 345 10.29 -17.92 -3.78
CA MET A 345 10.57 -17.52 -2.40
C MET A 345 9.47 -18.01 -1.45
N VAL A 346 8.21 -17.80 -1.81
CA VAL A 346 7.06 -18.27 -1.02
C VAL A 346 7.06 -19.79 -0.89
N GLN A 347 7.39 -20.53 -1.95
CA GLN A 347 7.52 -21.97 -1.92
C GLN A 347 8.66 -22.43 -1.01
N VAL A 348 9.84 -21.81 -1.11
CA VAL A 348 11.00 -22.07 -0.23
C VAL A 348 10.62 -21.84 1.23
N LYS A 349 9.98 -20.71 1.55
CA LYS A 349 9.51 -20.40 2.91
C LYS A 349 8.52 -21.45 3.40
N SER A 350 7.57 -21.85 2.57
CA SER A 350 6.59 -22.89 2.91
C SER A 350 7.26 -24.21 3.32
N GLU A 351 8.21 -24.69 2.51
CA GLU A 351 8.94 -25.93 2.79
C GLU A 351 9.89 -25.79 4.00
N HIS A 352 10.57 -24.65 4.14
CA HIS A 352 11.46 -24.36 5.26
C HIS A 352 10.72 -24.33 6.61
N PHE A 353 9.61 -23.59 6.71
CA PHE A 353 8.84 -23.55 7.95
C PHE A 353 8.15 -24.90 8.24
N ARG A 354 7.79 -25.67 7.20
CA ARG A 354 7.33 -27.04 7.40
C ARG A 354 8.44 -27.91 7.99
N ALA A 355 9.66 -27.80 7.48
CA ALA A 355 10.81 -28.51 8.03
C ALA A 355 11.07 -28.12 9.50
N LEU A 356 11.03 -26.83 9.83
CA LEU A 356 11.15 -26.33 11.21
C LEU A 356 10.06 -26.90 12.13
N SER A 357 8.81 -27.02 11.65
CA SER A 357 7.73 -27.61 12.44
C SER A 357 8.05 -29.05 12.86
N HIS A 358 8.57 -29.87 11.95
CA HIS A 358 8.98 -31.23 12.26
C HIS A 358 10.25 -31.28 13.12
N TYR A 359 11.18 -30.34 12.93
CA TYR A 359 12.37 -30.23 13.79
C TYR A 359 11.99 -29.96 15.25
N TYR A 360 11.13 -28.97 15.52
CA TYR A 360 10.69 -28.65 16.88
C TYR A 360 9.84 -29.77 17.50
N ALA A 361 9.01 -30.45 16.69
CA ALA A 361 8.28 -31.63 17.14
C ALA A 361 9.24 -32.75 17.60
N ALA A 362 10.30 -33.00 16.82
CA ALA A 362 11.31 -33.97 17.20
C ALA A 362 12.12 -33.54 18.43
N ALA A 363 12.49 -32.26 18.52
CA ALA A 363 13.16 -31.72 19.70
C ALA A 363 12.31 -31.90 20.96
N ALA A 364 11.00 -31.61 20.89
CA ALA A 364 10.07 -31.87 21.97
C ALA A 364 10.10 -33.34 22.41
N LEU A 365 10.00 -34.28 21.46
CA LEU A 365 9.95 -35.72 21.74
C LEU A 365 11.26 -36.28 22.31
N CYS A 366 12.40 -35.85 21.78
CA CYS A 366 13.72 -36.35 22.16
C CYS A 366 14.19 -35.78 23.49
N ASP A 367 13.91 -34.50 23.75
CA ASP A 367 14.40 -33.78 24.93
C ASP A 367 13.42 -33.92 26.12
N HIS A 368 12.25 -34.53 25.92
CA HIS A 368 11.28 -34.80 26.99
C HIS A 368 11.86 -35.77 28.02
N THR A 369 11.82 -35.37 29.29
CA THR A 369 12.14 -36.24 30.43
C THR A 369 10.87 -36.45 31.23
N VAL A 370 10.52 -37.71 31.51
CA VAL A 370 9.38 -38.03 32.37
C VAL A 370 9.80 -37.69 33.79
N SER A 371 9.22 -36.64 34.37
CA SER A 371 9.52 -36.21 35.73
C SER A 371 8.84 -37.14 36.74
N PHE A 372 9.61 -37.75 37.64
CA PHE A 372 9.09 -38.65 38.69
C PHE A 372 8.18 -37.95 39.73
N ASP A 373 8.15 -36.61 39.78
CA ASP A 373 7.52 -35.83 40.86
C ASP A 373 6.29 -34.96 40.42
N GLY A 374 5.69 -35.16 39.24
CA GLY A 374 4.73 -34.19 38.69
C GLY A 374 3.48 -34.74 37.98
N GLU A 375 2.53 -35.33 38.71
CA GLU A 375 1.24 -35.83 38.15
C GLU A 375 0.41 -34.77 37.38
N GLU A 376 0.62 -33.47 37.63
CA GLU A 376 -0.09 -32.39 36.92
C GLU A 376 0.60 -31.98 35.60
N CYS A 377 1.93 -32.03 35.52
CA CYS A 377 2.71 -31.65 34.33
C CYS A 377 2.54 -32.66 33.18
N ASP A 378 2.38 -33.94 33.54
CA ASP A 378 2.16 -35.01 32.57
C ASP A 378 0.77 -34.95 31.94
N LYS A 379 -0.26 -34.53 32.69
CA LYS A 379 -1.65 -34.42 32.17
C LYS A 379 -1.80 -33.31 31.14
N GLU A 380 -1.14 -32.16 31.35
CA GLU A 380 -1.18 -31.06 30.40
C GLU A 380 -0.38 -31.37 29.12
N SER A 381 0.79 -32.01 29.29
CA SER A 381 1.63 -32.48 28.18
C SER A 381 0.90 -33.52 27.32
N ASP A 382 0.23 -34.50 27.94
CA ASP A 382 -0.57 -35.50 27.24
C ASP A 382 -1.73 -34.86 26.46
N LYS A 383 -2.42 -33.88 27.06
CA LYS A 383 -3.54 -33.17 26.42
C LYS A 383 -3.06 -32.31 25.24
N ALA A 384 -1.91 -31.65 25.37
CA ALA A 384 -1.30 -30.88 24.29
C ALA A 384 -0.89 -31.80 23.13
N PHE A 385 -0.27 -32.94 23.45
CA PHE A 385 0.18 -33.92 22.46
C PHE A 385 -0.99 -34.61 21.74
N LEU A 386 -2.10 -34.88 22.43
CA LEU A 386 -3.33 -35.42 21.82
C LEU A 386 -3.90 -34.51 20.71
N LYS A 387 -3.76 -33.19 20.86
CA LYS A 387 -4.24 -32.20 19.89
C LYS A 387 -3.20 -31.78 18.86
N PHE A 388 -2.01 -32.36 18.95
CA PHE A 388 -0.86 -31.93 18.15
C PHE A 388 -0.90 -32.43 16.71
N TYR A 389 -1.59 -33.54 16.43
CA TYR A 389 -1.64 -34.16 15.11
C TYR A 389 -3.04 -34.06 14.47
N VAL A 390 -3.10 -33.93 13.14
CA VAL A 390 -4.36 -33.78 12.37
C VAL A 390 -5.20 -35.06 12.39
N ASN A 391 -4.56 -36.22 12.23
CA ASN A 391 -5.18 -37.54 12.30
C ASN A 391 -4.18 -38.56 12.85
N ILE A 392 -4.57 -39.31 13.88
CA ILE A 392 -3.76 -40.40 14.44
C ILE A 392 -4.35 -41.71 13.93
N ALA A 393 -3.54 -42.58 13.32
CA ALA A 393 -3.97 -43.92 12.96
C ALA A 393 -4.48 -44.67 14.21
N SER A 394 -5.66 -45.25 14.10
CA SER A 394 -6.55 -45.70 15.18
C SER A 394 -6.09 -46.96 15.95
N GLY A 395 -4.81 -47.06 16.31
CA GLY A 395 -4.25 -48.28 16.92
C GLY A 395 -3.37 -48.09 18.18
N GLN A 396 -2.76 -46.92 18.40
CA GLN A 396 -1.90 -46.67 19.56
C GLN A 396 -2.32 -45.40 20.29
N THR A 397 -2.51 -45.48 21.60
CA THR A 397 -2.78 -44.29 22.43
C THR A 397 -1.52 -43.44 22.52
N LEU A 398 -1.54 -42.19 22.02
CA LEU A 398 -0.42 -41.23 22.05
C LEU A 398 0.25 -41.09 23.43
N SER A 399 -0.51 -41.27 24.52
CA SER A 399 0.02 -41.27 25.90
C SER A 399 1.01 -42.44 26.14
N GLN A 400 0.79 -43.61 25.55
CA GLN A 400 1.75 -44.72 25.59
C GLN A 400 3.03 -44.41 24.80
N ILE A 401 2.95 -43.58 23.76
CA ILE A 401 4.14 -43.13 23.03
C ILE A 401 4.96 -42.22 23.93
N LEU A 402 4.35 -41.26 24.63
CA LEU A 402 5.07 -40.36 25.53
C LEU A 402 5.72 -41.06 26.71
N GLN A 403 5.11 -42.11 27.25
CA GLN A 403 5.68 -42.89 28.36
C GLN A 403 6.90 -43.73 27.94
N ASP A 404 6.93 -44.20 26.69
CA ASP A 404 7.95 -45.12 26.20
C ASP A 404 9.10 -44.36 25.50
N PRO A 405 10.32 -44.34 26.06
CA PRO A 405 11.44 -43.60 25.50
C PRO A 405 11.86 -44.10 24.12
N GLU A 406 11.70 -45.40 23.82
CA GLU A 406 12.04 -45.93 22.50
C GLU A 406 11.01 -45.52 21.45
N LYS A 407 9.73 -45.51 21.79
CA LYS A 407 8.68 -45.01 20.88
C LYS A 407 8.81 -43.51 20.63
N ARG A 408 9.11 -42.70 21.65
CA ARG A 408 9.42 -41.27 21.46
C ARG A 408 10.61 -41.07 20.53
N ARG A 409 11.69 -41.83 20.74
CA ARG A 409 12.87 -41.78 19.87
C ARG A 409 12.51 -42.13 18.42
N LYS A 410 11.80 -43.24 18.18
CA LYS A 410 11.39 -43.66 16.83
C LYS A 410 10.52 -42.59 16.15
N LEU A 411 9.55 -42.01 16.86
CA LEU A 411 8.71 -40.93 16.34
C LEU A 411 9.50 -39.63 16.10
N GLY A 412 10.39 -39.25 17.02
CA GLY A 412 11.30 -38.10 16.86
C GLY A 412 12.21 -38.27 15.63
N LYS A 413 12.76 -39.47 15.43
CA LYS A 413 13.57 -39.82 14.24
C LYS A 413 12.76 -39.70 12.95
N ALA A 414 11.51 -40.16 12.94
CA ALA A 414 10.61 -39.99 11.80
C ALA A 414 10.37 -38.50 11.48
N HIS A 415 10.13 -37.68 12.51
CA HIS A 415 9.98 -36.23 12.35
C HIS A 415 11.25 -35.57 11.81
N LEU A 416 12.44 -35.92 12.31
CA LEU A 416 13.71 -35.39 11.79
C LEU A 416 13.97 -35.81 10.35
N ARG A 417 13.68 -37.05 9.97
CA ARG A 417 13.76 -37.50 8.57
C ARG A 417 12.90 -36.62 7.67
N ARG A 418 11.67 -36.34 8.09
CA ARG A 418 10.76 -35.44 7.37
C ARG A 418 11.25 -33.99 7.35
N ALA A 419 11.87 -33.50 8.42
CA ALA A 419 12.49 -32.18 8.45
C ALA A 419 13.65 -32.06 7.46
N VAL A 420 14.53 -33.07 7.40
CA VAL A 420 15.66 -33.12 6.44
C VAL A 420 15.14 -33.10 5.00
N MET A 421 14.22 -34.00 4.64
CA MET A 421 13.66 -34.06 3.27
C MET A 421 13.00 -32.73 2.84
N ARG A 422 12.29 -32.06 3.76
CA ARG A 422 11.64 -30.76 3.49
C ARG A 422 12.66 -29.63 3.33
N HIS A 423 13.73 -29.63 4.11
CA HIS A 423 14.84 -28.69 3.94
C HIS A 423 15.58 -28.92 2.62
N GLU A 424 15.84 -30.16 2.23
CA GLU A 424 16.43 -30.50 0.93
C GLU A 424 15.56 -30.00 -0.23
N GLU A 425 14.24 -30.15 -0.14
CA GLU A 425 13.30 -29.60 -1.12
C GLU A 425 13.35 -28.07 -1.17
N ALA A 426 13.39 -27.40 0.00
CA ALA A 426 13.56 -25.94 0.06
C ALA A 426 14.86 -25.49 -0.62
N MET A 427 15.97 -26.19 -0.38
CA MET A 427 17.27 -25.93 -1.02
C MET A 427 17.23 -26.21 -2.53
N ARG A 428 16.50 -27.26 -2.97
CA ARG A 428 16.30 -27.57 -4.38
C ARG A 428 15.55 -26.46 -5.08
N VAL A 429 14.40 -26.00 -4.55
CA VAL A 429 13.62 -24.89 -5.12
C VAL A 429 14.44 -23.59 -5.14
N HIS A 430 15.16 -23.29 -4.06
CA HIS A 430 16.12 -22.18 -3.99
C HIS A 430 17.14 -22.26 -5.14
N SER A 431 17.75 -23.43 -5.36
CA SER A 431 18.76 -23.64 -6.39
C SER A 431 18.24 -23.48 -7.82
N LEU A 432 16.94 -23.69 -8.06
CA LEU A 432 16.34 -23.54 -9.39
C LEU A 432 16.18 -22.08 -9.81
N CYS A 433 15.97 -21.17 -8.84
CA CYS A 433 15.73 -19.76 -9.14
C CYS A 433 17.03 -18.94 -9.16
N LYS A 434 17.38 -18.38 -10.33
CA LYS A 434 18.61 -17.59 -10.52
C LYS A 434 18.73 -16.40 -9.56
N ILE A 435 17.61 -15.77 -9.22
CA ILE A 435 17.60 -14.60 -8.33
C ILE A 435 17.83 -15.03 -6.89
N LEU A 436 17.17 -16.10 -6.43
CA LEU A 436 17.34 -16.60 -5.06
C LEU A 436 18.78 -17.07 -4.81
N ARG A 437 19.43 -17.69 -5.81
CA ARG A 437 20.85 -18.09 -5.72
C ARG A 437 21.84 -16.94 -5.47
N LYS A 438 21.44 -15.69 -5.72
CA LYS A 438 22.30 -14.52 -5.43
C LYS A 438 22.15 -14.06 -3.98
N MET A 439 21.17 -14.57 -3.24
CA MET A 439 20.84 -14.14 -1.88
C MET A 439 21.57 -15.03 -0.85
N ASP A 440 22.81 -14.67 -0.53
CA ASP A 440 23.68 -15.46 0.36
C ASP A 440 23.03 -15.75 1.73
N ILE A 441 22.34 -14.76 2.31
CA ILE A 441 21.66 -14.89 3.61
C ILE A 441 20.61 -16.03 3.59
N LEU A 442 19.84 -16.16 2.51
CA LEU A 442 18.83 -17.21 2.40
C LEU A 442 19.48 -18.59 2.30
N GLN A 443 20.56 -18.70 1.52
CA GLN A 443 21.33 -19.93 1.41
C GLN A 443 21.94 -20.34 2.75
N ASP A 444 22.48 -19.38 3.51
CA ASP A 444 23.08 -19.61 4.82
C ASP A 444 22.03 -20.10 5.83
N VAL A 445 20.86 -19.48 5.90
CA VAL A 445 19.74 -19.94 6.75
C VAL A 445 19.40 -21.39 6.43
N LEU A 446 19.13 -21.70 5.15
CA LEU A 446 18.70 -23.03 4.72
C LEU A 446 19.77 -24.10 5.01
N CYS A 447 21.04 -23.80 4.72
CA CYS A 447 22.16 -24.70 4.99
C CYS A 447 22.33 -24.96 6.49
N GLN A 448 22.23 -23.92 7.32
CA GLN A 448 22.37 -24.03 8.77
C GLN A 448 21.23 -24.85 9.39
N THR A 449 19.98 -24.61 9.00
CA THR A 449 18.84 -25.35 9.55
C THR A 449 18.76 -26.79 9.02
N HIS A 450 19.17 -27.02 7.78
CA HIS A 450 19.36 -28.36 7.23
C HIS A 450 20.42 -29.13 8.03
N LYS A 451 21.61 -28.55 8.19
CA LYS A 451 22.72 -29.16 8.94
C LYS A 451 22.30 -29.51 10.37
N ARG A 452 21.64 -28.58 11.07
CA ARG A 452 21.12 -28.81 12.42
C ARG A 452 20.11 -29.96 12.50
N SER A 453 19.25 -30.10 11.48
CA SER A 453 18.26 -31.19 11.41
C SER A 453 18.94 -32.53 11.13
N LEU A 454 19.94 -32.54 10.24
CA LEU A 454 20.70 -33.72 9.85
C LEU A 454 21.59 -34.23 10.98
N GLU A 455 22.31 -33.36 11.67
CA GLU A 455 23.13 -33.72 12.83
C GLU A 455 22.28 -34.38 13.92
N LYS A 456 21.14 -33.78 14.29
CA LYS A 456 20.22 -34.36 15.27
C LYS A 456 19.59 -35.68 14.79
N TYR A 457 19.36 -35.84 13.48
CA TYR A 457 18.89 -37.11 12.91
C TYR A 457 19.94 -38.23 13.07
N LEU A 458 21.20 -37.92 12.74
CA LEU A 458 22.33 -38.87 12.84
C LEU A 458 22.63 -39.27 14.28
N GLU A 459 22.47 -38.36 15.24
CA GLU A 459 22.61 -38.66 16.67
C GLU A 459 21.61 -39.72 17.17
N LEU A 460 20.44 -39.85 16.53
CA LEU A 460 19.41 -40.82 16.89
C LEU A 460 19.55 -42.16 16.16
N ASP A 461 20.48 -42.27 15.21
CA ASP A 461 20.69 -43.47 14.42
C ASP A 461 21.38 -44.55 15.25
N ARG A 462 20.85 -45.78 15.22
CA ARG A 462 21.38 -46.93 15.97
C ARG A 462 21.57 -48.11 15.03
N GLU A 463 22.58 -48.95 15.31
CA GLU A 463 22.92 -50.13 14.51
C GLU A 463 21.75 -51.12 14.36
N ASP A 464 20.81 -51.13 15.31
CA ASP A 464 19.64 -52.02 15.33
C ASP A 464 18.37 -51.41 14.70
N ASP A 465 18.43 -50.23 14.08
CA ASP A 465 17.28 -49.62 13.37
C ASP A 465 17.05 -50.28 11.99
N PHE A 466 16.82 -51.60 11.98
CA PHE A 466 16.52 -52.41 10.77
C PHE A 466 15.07 -52.24 10.25
N ASP A 467 14.18 -51.62 11.03
CA ASP A 467 12.81 -51.31 10.62
C ASP A 467 12.77 -50.09 9.68
N GLU A 468 11.92 -50.13 8.65
CA GLU A 468 11.56 -48.92 7.90
C GLU A 468 11.08 -47.84 8.88
N THR A 469 11.78 -46.70 8.91
CA THR A 469 11.39 -45.58 9.78
C THR A 469 9.96 -45.16 9.42
N ALA A 470 9.03 -45.32 10.35
CA ALA A 470 7.62 -45.00 10.13
C ALA A 470 7.44 -43.56 9.64
N GLU A 471 6.43 -43.30 8.83
CA GLU A 471 6.15 -41.96 8.33
C GLU A 471 5.68 -41.05 9.47
N ALA A 472 6.25 -39.83 9.54
CA ALA A 472 5.90 -38.86 10.57
C ALA A 472 4.47 -38.32 10.34
N PRO A 473 3.59 -38.34 11.36
CA PRO A 473 2.24 -37.81 11.25
C PRO A 473 2.22 -36.30 10.95
N GLU A 474 1.10 -35.84 10.38
CA GLU A 474 0.88 -34.42 10.08
C GLU A 474 0.62 -33.60 11.35
N ILE A 475 1.42 -32.55 11.54
CA ILE A 475 1.30 -31.61 12.66
C ILE A 475 0.12 -30.67 12.40
N GLN A 476 -0.76 -30.52 13.39
CA GLN A 476 -1.87 -29.59 13.36
C GLN A 476 -1.34 -28.15 13.52
N ALA A 477 -1.53 -27.33 12.49
CA ALA A 477 -1.22 -25.91 12.55
C ALA A 477 -2.09 -25.20 13.59
N HIS A 478 -1.47 -24.34 14.39
CA HIS A 478 -2.12 -23.52 15.39
C HIS A 478 -1.28 -22.27 15.67
N THR A 479 -1.95 -21.11 15.80
CA THR A 479 -1.34 -19.83 16.19
C THR A 479 -2.00 -19.26 17.43
N GLN A 480 -1.20 -18.74 18.35
CA GLN A 480 -1.68 -17.99 19.52
C GLN A 480 -2.13 -16.58 19.16
N GLN A 481 -1.52 -15.97 18.14
CA GLN A 481 -1.86 -14.63 17.68
C GLN A 481 -2.21 -14.66 16.20
N LYS A 482 -3.50 -14.59 15.90
CA LYS A 482 -3.97 -14.43 14.53
C LYS A 482 -3.52 -13.07 13.98
N PRO A 483 -2.99 -13.01 12.75
CA PRO A 483 -2.64 -11.74 12.12
C PRO A 483 -3.90 -10.91 11.86
N ASP A 484 -4.03 -9.78 12.54
CA ASP A 484 -5.09 -8.80 12.26
C ASP A 484 -4.67 -7.85 11.13
N ILE A 485 -5.66 -7.31 10.42
CA ILE A 485 -5.47 -6.31 9.37
C ILE A 485 -5.79 -4.92 9.94
N THR A 486 -4.87 -3.96 9.79
CA THR A 486 -5.08 -2.59 10.28
C THR A 486 -5.46 -1.67 9.12
N PRO A 487 -6.71 -1.18 9.04
CA PRO A 487 -7.15 -0.30 7.94
C PRO A 487 -6.42 1.05 7.97
N PRO A 488 -6.29 1.73 6.81
CA PRO A 488 -5.64 3.02 6.73
C PRO A 488 -6.43 4.10 7.52
N SER A 489 -5.73 4.89 8.33
CA SER A 489 -6.31 6.01 9.07
C SER A 489 -6.03 7.35 8.36
N PHE A 490 -7.06 7.90 7.71
CA PHE A 490 -6.96 9.13 6.93
C PHE A 490 -6.88 10.42 7.77
N THR A 491 -7.20 10.35 9.07
CA THR A 491 -7.21 11.51 9.98
C THR A 491 -5.85 11.79 10.63
N THR A 492 -4.90 10.87 10.50
CA THR A 492 -3.58 10.96 11.13
C THR A 492 -2.78 12.17 10.64
N VAL A 493 -2.94 12.54 9.36
CA VAL A 493 -2.27 13.70 8.77
C VAL A 493 -3.32 14.80 8.56
N GLN A 494 -3.21 15.86 9.36
CA GLN A 494 -4.02 17.06 9.20
C GLN A 494 -3.59 17.81 7.94
N VAL A 495 -4.56 18.09 7.06
CA VAL A 495 -4.32 18.69 5.75
C VAL A 495 -5.29 19.84 5.52
N SER A 496 -4.75 21.04 5.32
CA SER A 496 -5.51 22.21 4.91
C SER A 496 -5.76 22.18 3.41
N ASP A 497 -6.99 22.50 3.01
CA ASP A 497 -7.39 22.59 1.62
C ASP A 497 -6.61 23.68 0.87
N ILE A 498 -5.85 23.29 -0.15
CA ILE A 498 -5.08 24.22 -1.00
C ILE A 498 -6.00 25.28 -1.63
N PHE A 499 -7.26 24.96 -1.88
CA PHE A 499 -8.23 25.85 -2.50
C PHE A 499 -9.25 26.40 -1.49
N GLN A 500 -8.91 26.42 -0.19
CA GLN A 500 -9.80 26.93 0.87
C GLN A 500 -10.35 28.33 0.57
N ARG A 501 -9.58 29.20 -0.10
CA ARG A 501 -10.02 30.55 -0.49
C ARG A 501 -11.20 30.58 -1.46
N LEU A 502 -11.54 29.46 -2.11
CA LEU A 502 -12.79 29.35 -2.88
C LEU A 502 -14.00 29.47 -1.98
N GLY A 503 -13.90 29.01 -0.74
CA GLY A 503 -14.96 29.05 0.23
C GLY A 503 -15.24 27.68 0.84
N PRO A 504 -16.10 27.63 1.85
CA PRO A 504 -16.50 26.41 2.56
C PRO A 504 -17.21 25.40 1.65
N LEU A 505 -16.88 24.11 1.78
CA LEU A 505 -17.39 23.04 0.92
C LEU A 505 -18.91 22.79 1.06
N SER A 506 -19.54 23.27 2.14
CA SER A 506 -20.98 23.21 2.34
C SER A 506 -21.75 23.88 1.20
N VAL A 507 -21.18 24.95 0.67
CA VAL A 507 -21.74 25.70 -0.45
C VAL A 507 -20.82 25.49 -1.65
N PHE A 508 -19.53 25.86 -1.54
CA PHE A 508 -18.47 25.92 -2.56
C PHE A 508 -17.91 24.56 -3.04
N CYS A 509 -18.79 23.64 -3.44
CA CYS A 509 -18.46 22.33 -4.00
C CYS A 509 -18.91 22.16 -5.46
N SER A 510 -18.33 21.17 -6.15
CA SER A 510 -18.63 20.79 -7.54
C SER A 510 -20.04 20.24 -7.75
N ARG A 511 -20.67 19.74 -6.67
CA ARG A 511 -22.01 19.13 -6.69
C ARG A 511 -23.12 20.18 -6.58
N ALA A 512 -22.80 21.34 -6.04
CA ALA A 512 -23.71 22.47 -5.96
C ALA A 512 -23.93 23.06 -7.36
N HIS A 513 -25.18 23.36 -7.67
CA HIS A 513 -25.56 24.15 -8.84
C HIS A 513 -25.68 25.60 -8.37
N TRP A 514 -25.19 26.55 -9.16
CA TRP A 514 -25.09 27.93 -8.72
C TRP A 514 -25.72 28.83 -9.76
N GLY A 515 -26.43 29.84 -9.30
CA GLY A 515 -26.74 31.01 -10.11
C GLY A 515 -25.47 31.81 -10.47
N PRO A 516 -25.56 32.73 -11.45
CA PRO A 516 -24.50 33.69 -11.67
C PRO A 516 -24.33 34.59 -10.42
N PRO A 517 -23.09 34.95 -10.04
CA PRO A 517 -22.86 35.84 -8.92
C PRO A 517 -23.51 37.20 -9.18
N ARG A 518 -24.21 37.72 -8.17
CA ARG A 518 -24.93 39.00 -8.23
C ARG A 518 -24.29 39.99 -7.27
N VAL A 519 -24.08 41.22 -7.75
CA VAL A 519 -23.66 42.34 -6.92
C VAL A 519 -24.89 43.21 -6.70
N ILE A 520 -25.25 43.38 -5.44
CA ILE A 520 -26.47 44.05 -5.00
C ILE A 520 -26.04 45.27 -4.20
N ARG A 521 -26.58 46.44 -4.53
CA ARG A 521 -26.32 47.65 -3.75
C ARG A 521 -27.53 47.97 -2.89
N LEU A 522 -27.31 47.97 -1.58
CA LEU A 522 -28.36 48.08 -0.60
C LEU A 522 -28.27 49.45 0.09
N GLN A 523 -29.35 50.23 0.02
CA GLN A 523 -29.41 51.53 0.68
C GLN A 523 -29.88 51.39 2.12
N LYS A 524 -29.13 51.99 3.06
CA LYS A 524 -29.50 52.02 4.49
C LYS A 524 -30.64 53.02 4.70
N ARG A 525 -31.79 52.55 5.21
CA ARG A 525 -32.93 53.39 5.66
C ARG A 525 -33.12 53.27 7.18
N GLU A 526 -33.85 54.21 7.78
CA GLU A 526 -34.07 54.28 9.24
C GLU A 526 -34.76 53.03 9.83
N GLY A 527 -35.46 52.23 9.00
CA GLY A 527 -36.09 50.96 9.38
C GLY A 527 -35.20 49.70 9.26
N GLY A 528 -33.90 49.86 9.04
CA GLY A 528 -32.97 48.75 8.81
C GLY A 528 -32.93 48.27 7.35
N MET A 529 -32.23 47.16 7.10
CA MET A 529 -31.98 46.65 5.73
C MET A 529 -33.09 45.74 5.19
N GLY A 530 -34.06 45.35 6.02
CA GLY A 530 -35.18 44.51 5.59
C GLY A 530 -34.80 43.07 5.23
N LEU A 531 -33.77 42.50 5.86
CA LEU A 531 -33.28 41.14 5.62
C LEU A 531 -32.98 40.41 6.93
N THR A 532 -33.12 39.09 6.92
CA THR A 532 -32.78 38.20 8.03
C THR A 532 -31.65 37.27 7.62
N LEU A 533 -30.60 37.17 8.44
CA LEU A 533 -29.43 36.34 8.19
C LEU A 533 -29.44 35.09 9.07
N ARG A 534 -28.90 33.97 8.56
CA ARG A 534 -28.76 32.70 9.29
C ARG A 534 -27.49 31.97 8.87
N GLY A 535 -26.96 31.15 9.78
CA GLY A 535 -25.82 30.29 9.50
C GLY A 535 -24.49 31.03 9.50
N ASP A 536 -23.40 30.26 9.41
CA ASP A 536 -22.02 30.72 9.42
C ASP A 536 -21.28 30.08 8.24
N SER A 537 -20.30 30.82 7.67
CA SER A 537 -19.36 30.31 6.67
C SER A 537 -20.01 29.43 5.57
N PRO A 538 -20.76 30.03 4.60
CA PRO A 538 -21.09 31.44 4.46
C PRO A 538 -22.47 31.77 5.05
N VAL A 539 -22.69 33.04 5.37
CA VAL A 539 -23.97 33.50 5.93
C VAL A 539 -25.05 33.51 4.85
N LEU A 540 -26.21 32.92 5.16
CA LEU A 540 -27.38 32.78 4.29
C LEU A 540 -28.41 33.87 4.59
N VAL A 541 -29.01 34.42 3.54
CA VAL A 541 -30.22 35.26 3.62
C VAL A 541 -31.42 34.34 3.81
N ALA A 542 -31.90 34.28 5.06
CA ALA A 542 -33.00 33.43 5.48
C ALA A 542 -34.38 34.06 5.27
N GLY A 543 -34.44 35.36 4.99
CA GLY A 543 -35.69 36.03 4.70
C GLY A 543 -35.46 37.46 4.23
N VAL A 544 -36.34 37.94 3.38
CA VAL A 544 -36.35 39.30 2.85
C VAL A 544 -37.74 39.89 3.12
N VAL A 545 -37.79 41.10 3.67
CA VAL A 545 -39.06 41.77 4.01
C VAL A 545 -39.72 42.27 2.72
N PRO A 546 -41.00 41.92 2.45
CA PRO A 546 -41.73 42.40 1.28
C PRO A 546 -41.81 43.93 1.24
N GLY A 547 -41.50 44.54 0.09
CA GLY A 547 -41.40 45.99 -0.10
C GLY A 547 -40.24 46.64 0.67
N GLY A 548 -39.34 45.85 1.26
CA GLY A 548 -38.18 46.33 2.00
C GLY A 548 -36.97 46.65 1.10
N CYS A 549 -35.98 47.35 1.66
CA CYS A 549 -34.77 47.76 0.93
C CYS A 549 -34.01 46.59 0.29
N ALA A 550 -33.95 45.44 0.96
CA ALA A 550 -33.33 44.25 0.42
C ALA A 550 -34.06 43.66 -0.79
N GLU A 551 -35.40 43.65 -0.79
CA GLU A 551 -36.19 43.17 -1.94
C GLU A 551 -36.08 44.14 -3.12
N GLU A 552 -36.19 45.45 -2.87
CA GLU A 552 -36.02 46.51 -3.87
C GLU A 552 -34.64 46.44 -4.55
N ALA A 553 -33.59 46.09 -3.78
CA ALA A 553 -32.24 45.90 -4.27
C ALA A 553 -32.03 44.56 -5.02
N GLY A 554 -33.00 43.64 -4.96
CA GLY A 554 -32.97 42.36 -5.66
C GLY A 554 -32.36 41.20 -4.87
N LEU A 555 -32.18 41.33 -3.55
CA LEU A 555 -31.78 40.24 -2.66
C LEU A 555 -32.93 39.24 -2.51
N ARG A 556 -32.60 37.96 -2.43
CA ARG A 556 -33.58 36.88 -2.36
C ARG A 556 -33.30 35.99 -1.15
N GLU A 557 -34.36 35.41 -0.61
CA GLU A 557 -34.22 34.28 0.31
C GLU A 557 -33.49 33.14 -0.41
N GLY A 558 -32.51 32.52 0.26
CA GLY A 558 -31.64 31.51 -0.34
C GLY A 558 -30.29 32.05 -0.84
N ASP A 559 -30.07 33.37 -0.82
CA ASP A 559 -28.80 33.98 -1.22
C ASP A 559 -27.72 33.80 -0.15
N TYR A 560 -26.53 33.35 -0.53
CA TYR A 560 -25.36 33.34 0.33
C TYR A 560 -24.52 34.59 0.12
N ILE A 561 -24.18 35.28 1.21
CA ILE A 561 -23.33 36.47 1.17
C ILE A 561 -21.87 36.04 1.06
N VAL A 562 -21.18 36.52 0.02
CA VAL A 562 -19.79 36.16 -0.28
C VAL A 562 -18.82 37.31 -0.08
N ALA A 563 -19.25 38.55 -0.25
CA ALA A 563 -18.45 39.73 0.09
C ALA A 563 -19.34 40.91 0.46
N VAL A 564 -18.82 41.80 1.32
CA VAL A 564 -19.44 43.07 1.71
C VAL A 564 -18.43 44.18 1.46
N ASP A 565 -18.82 45.21 0.71
CA ASP A 565 -17.97 46.34 0.29
C ASP A 565 -16.62 45.90 -0.30
N GLY A 566 -16.64 44.81 -1.08
CA GLY A 566 -15.45 44.21 -1.69
C GLY A 566 -14.59 43.35 -0.77
N GLN A 567 -14.90 43.27 0.54
CA GLN A 567 -14.22 42.40 1.49
C GLN A 567 -14.82 40.98 1.48
N ASP A 568 -14.00 39.97 1.21
CA ASP A 568 -14.41 38.55 1.23
C ASP A 568 -14.86 38.12 2.63
N CYS A 569 -16.08 37.60 2.73
CA CYS A 569 -16.69 37.16 3.99
C CYS A 569 -17.20 35.71 3.92
N LYS A 570 -16.79 34.93 2.92
CA LYS A 570 -17.22 33.52 2.74
C LYS A 570 -16.96 32.62 3.94
N TRP A 571 -15.95 32.93 4.75
CA TRP A 571 -15.59 32.19 5.96
C TRP A 571 -15.97 32.93 7.25
N ALA A 572 -16.54 34.13 7.15
CA ALA A 572 -16.92 34.92 8.31
C ALA A 572 -18.10 34.30 9.05
N LYS A 573 -18.15 34.51 10.37
CA LYS A 573 -19.31 34.13 11.18
C LYS A 573 -20.41 35.16 11.05
N HIS A 574 -21.63 34.79 11.42
CA HIS A 574 -22.82 35.63 11.41
C HIS A 574 -22.58 37.02 12.00
N GLY A 575 -22.00 37.09 13.20
CA GLY A 575 -21.73 38.37 13.87
C GLY A 575 -20.75 39.27 13.12
N GLU A 576 -19.73 38.69 12.48
CA GLU A 576 -18.74 39.44 11.70
C GLU A 576 -19.38 40.04 10.43
N VAL A 577 -20.23 39.27 9.74
CA VAL A 577 -20.96 39.77 8.56
C VAL A 577 -21.93 40.88 8.95
N VAL A 578 -22.64 40.73 10.08
CA VAL A 578 -23.52 41.79 10.61
C VAL A 578 -22.72 43.06 10.94
N LEU A 579 -21.53 42.91 11.54
CA LEU A 579 -20.62 44.03 11.80
C LEU A 579 -20.15 44.69 10.51
N MET A 580 -19.78 43.93 9.48
CA MET A 580 -19.39 44.47 8.17
C MET A 580 -20.53 45.28 7.53
N LEU A 581 -21.75 44.74 7.53
CA LEU A 581 -22.92 45.43 6.99
C LEU A 581 -23.26 46.72 7.76
N THR A 582 -23.08 46.72 9.08
CA THR A 582 -23.43 47.87 9.94
C THR A 582 -22.33 48.93 9.99
N SER A 583 -21.06 48.54 9.99
CA SER A 583 -19.89 49.43 10.12
C SER A 583 -19.57 50.27 8.88
N SER A 584 -20.10 49.91 7.71
CA SER A 584 -19.94 50.72 6.49
C SER A 584 -20.48 52.15 6.70
N SER A 585 -19.62 53.16 6.53
CA SER A 585 -19.96 54.58 6.76
C SER A 585 -20.84 55.18 5.66
N ASP A 586 -20.96 54.49 4.54
CA ASP A 586 -21.75 54.94 3.39
C ASP A 586 -23.23 54.62 3.56
N ARG A 587 -24.07 55.43 2.91
CA ARG A 587 -25.52 55.22 2.82
C ARG A 587 -25.88 54.00 1.95
N GLU A 588 -24.91 53.43 1.24
CA GLU A 588 -25.04 52.33 0.31
C GLU A 588 -23.98 51.26 0.66
N VAL A 589 -24.41 50.01 0.76
CA VAL A 589 -23.53 48.85 1.00
C VAL A 589 -23.57 47.96 -0.23
N GLU A 590 -22.40 47.59 -0.75
CA GLU A 590 -22.29 46.65 -1.85
C GLU A 590 -22.17 45.22 -1.32
N ILE A 591 -23.16 44.38 -1.63
CA ILE A 591 -23.21 42.98 -1.22
C ILE A 591 -23.05 42.10 -2.45
N SER A 592 -22.01 41.27 -2.47
CA SER A 592 -21.89 40.20 -3.45
C SER A 592 -22.54 38.94 -2.90
N VAL A 593 -23.45 38.35 -3.67
CA VAL A 593 -24.18 37.12 -3.29
C VAL A 593 -24.14 36.06 -4.38
N VAL A 594 -24.31 34.80 -3.96
CA VAL A 594 -24.54 33.68 -4.87
C VAL A 594 -25.70 32.83 -4.36
N THR A 595 -26.53 32.35 -5.27
CA THR A 595 -27.72 31.52 -4.98
C THR A 595 -27.44 30.08 -5.40
N LEU A 596 -27.83 29.11 -4.56
CA LEU A 596 -27.80 27.67 -4.90
C LEU A 596 -29.02 27.24 -5.71
#